data_AF-A0A4S0JY22-F1
#
_entry.id   AF-A0A4S0JY22-F1
#
_cell.length_a   1.000
_cell.length_b   1.000
_cell.length_c   1.000
_cell.angle_alpha   90.00
_cell.angle_beta   90.00
_cell.angle_gamma   90.00
#
_symmetry.space_group_name_H-M   'P 1'
#
loop_
_entity.id
_entity.type
_entity.pdbx_description
1 polymer ?
#
loop_
_entity_poly.entity_id
_entity_poly.type
_entity_poly.pdbx_seq_one_letter_code
_entity_poly.pdbx_strand_id
1 'polypeptide(L)' 'MTTLVYLIPVALFLGALGLSGFLWALRSGQYEDLDGAAERILIEPDQREGDSRRSN' A
#
# COMPACT_ATOMS: atom_id res chain seq x y z
N MET A 1 -1.16 -20.72 -35.89
CA MET A 1 -0.82 -19.32 -36.26
C MET A 1 -1.95 -18.32 -36.02
N THR A 2 -3.15 -18.74 -35.60
CA THR A 2 -4.31 -17.86 -35.34
C THR A 2 -4.43 -17.43 -33.87
N THR A 3 -3.98 -18.23 -32.91
CA THR A 3 -4.13 -17.93 -31.48
C THR A 3 -3.35 -16.69 -31.02
N LEU A 4 -2.15 -16.47 -31.57
CA LEU A 4 -1.33 -15.30 -31.25
C LEU A 4 -2.02 -13.97 -31.62
N VAL A 5 -2.85 -13.97 -32.68
CA VAL A 5 -3.63 -12.79 -33.09
C VAL A 5 -4.60 -12.35 -32.00
N TYR A 6 -5.09 -13.26 -31.17
CA TYR A 6 -5.95 -12.93 -30.03
C TYR A 6 -5.16 -12.71 -28.74
N LEU A 7 -4.13 -13.52 -28.49
CA LEU A 7 -3.35 -13.45 -27.25
C LEU A 7 -2.52 -12.17 -27.16
N ILE A 8 -1.98 -11.66 -28.26
CA ILE A 8 -1.17 -10.42 -28.25
C ILE A 8 -2.03 -9.21 -27.82
N PRO A 9 -3.19 -8.92 -28.45
CA PRO A 9 -4.06 -7.84 -28.00
C PRO A 9 -4.54 -8.01 -26.56
N VAL A 10 -4.91 -9.24 -26.15
CA VAL A 10 -5.35 -9.52 -24.78
C VAL A 10 -4.24 -9.24 -23.78
N ALA A 11 -3.00 -9.69 -24.05
CA ALA A 11 -1.86 -9.44 -23.18
C ALA A 11 -1.54 -7.94 -23.07
N LEU A 12 -1.55 -7.21 -24.19
CA LEU A 12 -1.34 -5.76 -24.20
C LEU A 12 -2.44 -5.02 -23.43
N PHE A 13 -3.70 -5.43 -23.59
CA PHE A 13 -4.82 -4.85 -22.87
C PHE A 13 -4.71 -5.08 -21.37
N LEU A 14 -4.41 -6.31 -20.94
CA LEU A 14 -4.20 -6.64 -19.53
C LEU A 14 -3.01 -5.87 -18.94
N GLY A 15 -1.91 -5.76 -19.68
CA GLY A 15 -0.75 -4.95 -19.29
C GLY A 15 -1.10 -3.47 -19.13
N ALA A 16 -1.85 -2.89 -20.09
CA ALA A 16 -2.29 -1.50 -20.04
C ALA A 16 -3.27 -1.24 -18.89
N LEU A 17 -4.19 -2.17 -18.61
CA LEU A 17 -5.09 -2.10 -17.46
C LEU A 17 -4.31 -2.11 -16.14
N GLY A 18 -3.35 -3.03 -16.00
CA GLY A 18 -2.49 -3.11 -14.82
C GLY A 18 -1.67 -1.84 -14.62
N LEU A 19 -1.04 -1.33 -15.68
CA LEU A 19 -0.29 -0.08 -15.64
C LEU A 19 -1.17 1.12 -15.29
N SER A 20 -2.37 1.20 -15.87
CA SER A 20 -3.32 2.28 -15.58
C SER A 20 -3.79 2.24 -14.13
N GLY A 21 -4.09 1.05 -13.61
CA GLY A 21 -4.43 0.85 -12.19
C GLY A 21 -3.28 1.23 -11.26
N PHE A 22 -2.05 0.87 -11.60
CA PHE A 22 -0.85 1.25 -10.85
C PHE A 22 -0.63 2.76 -10.81
N LEU A 23 -0.71 3.43 -11.97
CA LEU A 23 -0.57 4.89 -12.05
C LEU A 23 -1.71 5.61 -11.31
N TRP A 24 -2.92 5.07 -11.34
CA TRP A 24 -4.04 5.57 -10.55
C TRP A 24 -3.76 5.45 -9.04
N ALA A 25 -3.32 4.28 -8.57
CA ALA A 25 -3.00 4.06 -7.16
C ALA A 25 -1.89 5.01 -6.65
N LEU A 26 -0.86 5.26 -7.45
CA LEU A 26 0.16 6.26 -7.15
C LEU A 26 -0.43 7.68 -7.06
N ARG A 27 -1.28 8.07 -8.02
CA ARG A 27 -1.90 9.40 -8.03
C ARG A 27 -2.93 9.60 -6.92
N SER A 28 -3.52 8.52 -6.41
CA SER A 28 -4.52 8.55 -5.34
C SER A 28 -3.94 8.80 -3.95
N GLY A 29 -2.62 8.91 -3.79
CA GLY A 29 -1.98 9.21 -2.49
C GLY A 29 -2.13 8.09 -1.46
N GLN A 30 -2.58 6.88 -1.87
CA GLN A 30 -2.82 5.76 -0.94
C GLN A 30 -1.56 5.29 -0.20
N TYR A 31 -0.38 5.61 -0.72
CA TYR A 31 0.90 5.26 -0.11
C TYR A 31 1.36 6.27 0.96
N GLU A 32 0.76 7.47 1.03
CA GLU A 32 1.14 8.50 2.01
C GLU A 32 0.76 8.10 3.45
N ASP A 33 -0.32 7.33 3.64
CA ASP A 33 -0.74 6.85 4.96
C ASP A 33 0.05 5.61 5.42
N LEU A 34 0.62 4.83 4.48
CA LEU A 34 1.50 3.71 4.81
C LEU A 34 2.79 4.19 5.49
N ASP A 35 3.35 5.33 5.04
CA ASP A 35 4.50 5.97 5.68
C ASP A 35 4.17 6.39 7.13
N GLY A 36 2.97 6.95 7.36
CA GLY A 36 2.49 7.32 8.70
C GLY A 36 2.21 6.12 9.61
N ALA A 37 1.74 5.00 9.06
CA ALA A 37 1.53 3.76 9.83
C ALA A 37 2.86 3.09 10.22
N ALA A 38 3.87 3.12 9.34
CA ALA A 38 5.21 2.63 9.61
C ALA A 38 5.92 3.43 10.73
N GLU A 39 5.72 4.75 10.76
CA GLU A 39 6.24 5.61 11.83
C GLU A 39 5.63 5.25 13.19
N ARG A 40 4.32 4.98 13.24
CA ARG A 40 3.60 4.65 14.48
C ARG A 40 3.97 3.29 15.08
N ILE A 41 4.33 2.31 14.25
CA ILE A 41 4.76 0.99 14.75
C ILE A 41 6.20 0.99 15.27
N LEU A 42 7.04 1.92 14.82
CA LEU A 42 8.42 2.08 15.30
C LEU A 42 8.49 2.95 16.56
N ILE A 43 7.62 3.94 16.67
CA ILE A 43 7.51 4.83 17.84
C ILE A 43 6.32 4.41 18.72
N GLU A 44 6.09 3.11 18.95
CA GLU A 44 5.20 2.72 20.03
C GLU A 44 6.01 2.86 21.34
N PRO A 45 5.82 3.94 22.12
CA PRO A 45 6.53 4.05 23.37
C PRO A 45 5.85 3.10 24.35
N ASP A 46 6.63 2.22 24.97
CA ASP A 46 6.32 1.39 26.14
C ASP A 46 5.94 2.25 27.37
N GLN A 47 4.98 3.15 27.21
CA GLN A 47 4.72 4.24 28.12
C GLN A 47 3.23 4.28 28.47
N ARG A 48 2.80 3.26 29.21
CA ARG A 48 1.64 3.27 30.11
C ARG A 48 1.58 1.94 30.86
N GLU A 49 2.34 1.83 31.94
CA GLU A 49 1.97 1.06 33.15
C GLU A 49 3.08 1.20 34.19
N GLY A 50 3.00 2.25 35.02
CA GLY A 50 3.97 2.42 36.11
C GLY A 50 3.68 3.57 37.07
N ASP A 51 3.03 4.64 36.59
CA ASP A 51 2.86 5.86 37.39
C ASP A 51 1.47 6.00 38.05
N SER A 52 1.01 4.93 38.71
CA SER A 52 -0.28 4.96 39.44
C SER A 52 -0.17 4.43 40.88
N ARG A 53 1.04 4.17 41.38
CA ARG A 53 1.25 3.54 42.71
C ARG A 53 2.09 4.35 43.69
N ARG A 54 2.43 5.61 43.39
CA ARG A 54 3.34 6.41 44.24
C ARG A 54 2.70 7.60 44.97
N SER A 55 1.37 7.72 44.92
CA SER A 55 0.62 8.68 45.72
C SER A 55 -0.40 7.98 46.63
N ASN A 56 0.08 7.26 47.65
CA ASN A 56 -0.71 6.97 48.84
C ASN A 56 0.21 6.84 50.05
#